data_AF-A0A8J4E2G6-F1
#
_entry.id   AF-A0A8J4E2G6-F1
#
_cell.length_a   1.000
_cell.length_b   1.000
_cell.length_c   1.000
_cell.angle_alpha   90.00
_cell.angle_beta   90.00
_cell.angle_gamma   90.00
#
_symmetry.space_group_name_H-M   'P 1'
#
loop_
_entity.id
_entity.type
_entity.pdbx_description
1 polymer ?
#
loop_
_entity_poly.entity_id
_entity_poly.type
_entity_poly.pdbx_seq_one_letter_code
_entity_poly.pdbx_strand_id
1 'polypeptide(L)' 'MAAVDIRAVAHLVLAARAARATLAANARSLSRDNLAHAMREDGHGVSNERASLLLKILKAEQDAITLGSVPVQGPGKVVR' A
#
# COMPACT_ATOMS: atom_id res chain seq x y z
N MET A 1 15.27 15.14 20.09
CA MET A 1 14.82 13.73 20.03
C MET A 1 13.65 13.60 19.06
N ALA A 2 13.89 13.39 17.76
CA ALA A 2 12.83 13.23 16.74
C ALA A 2 13.08 12.08 15.73
N ALA A 3 14.25 11.41 15.81
CA ALA A 3 14.62 10.35 14.88
C ALA A 3 13.97 8.98 15.19
N VAL A 4 13.47 8.80 16.43
CA VAL A 4 12.88 7.52 16.89
C VAL A 4 11.51 7.26 16.23
N ASP A 5 10.76 8.31 15.87
CA ASP A 5 9.44 8.16 15.25
C ASP A 5 9.48 7.85 13.75
N ILE A 6 10.41 8.45 12.99
CA ILE A 6 10.43 8.27 11.52
C ILE A 6 10.77 6.84 11.13
N ARG A 7 11.74 6.19 11.81
CA ARG A 7 12.06 4.78 11.55
C ARG A 7 10.88 3.88 11.90
N ALA A 8 10.24 4.10 13.05
CA ALA A 8 9.08 3.33 13.47
C ALA A 8 7.93 3.45 12.44
N VAL A 9 7.69 4.65 11.92
CA VAL A 9 6.69 4.87 10.86
C VAL A 9 7.09 4.19 9.55
N ALA A 10 8.36 4.29 9.14
CA ALA A 10 8.85 3.62 7.92
C ALA A 10 8.70 2.09 7.99
N HIS A 11 8.98 1.49 9.15
CA HIS A 11 8.75 0.06 9.38
C HIS A 11 7.27 -0.31 9.27
N LEU A 12 6.37 0.52 9.81
CA LEU A 12 4.93 0.29 9.68
C LEU A 12 4.42 0.42 8.25
N VAL A 13 5.00 1.33 7.44
CA VAL A 13 4.67 1.44 6.01
C VAL A 13 5.10 0.18 5.25
N LEU A 14 6.29 -0.35 5.54
CA LEU A 14 6.76 -1.61 4.96
C LEU A 14 5.85 -2.78 5.33
N ALA A 15 5.52 -2.93 6.62
CA ALA A 15 4.58 -3.95 7.10
C ALA A 15 3.19 -3.80 6.47
N ALA A 16 2.69 -2.57 6.32
CA ALA A 16 1.40 -2.31 5.67
C ALA A 16 1.40 -2.69 4.18
N ARG A 17 2.52 -2.50 3.47
CA ARG A 17 2.67 -2.96 2.08
C ARG A 17 2.69 -4.49 1.99
N ALA A 18 3.38 -5.17 2.91
CA ALA A 18 3.37 -6.62 3.00
C ALA A 18 1.95 -7.16 3.28
N ALA A 19 1.27 -6.58 4.28
CA ALA A 19 -0.12 -6.90 4.59
C ALA A 19 -1.05 -6.69 3.37
N ARG A 20 -0.87 -5.62 2.60
CA ARG A 20 -1.60 -5.39 1.33
C ARG A 20 -1.35 -6.51 0.33
N ALA A 21 -0.11 -6.94 0.14
CA ALA A 21 0.22 -8.04 -0.77
C ALA A 21 -0.47 -9.34 -0.32
N THR A 22 -0.48 -9.63 0.99
CA THR A 22 -1.20 -10.76 1.56
C THR A 22 -2.71 -10.65 1.32
N LEU A 23 -3.32 -9.48 1.52
CA LEU A 23 -4.75 -9.28 1.24
C LEU A 23 -5.07 -9.53 -0.24
N ALA A 24 -4.25 -9.00 -1.16
CA ALA A 24 -4.41 -9.21 -2.59
C ALA A 24 -4.27 -10.69 -2.98
N ALA A 25 -3.30 -11.41 -2.41
CA ALA A 25 -3.12 -12.85 -2.62
C ALA A 25 -4.33 -13.67 -2.15
N ASN A 26 -5.04 -13.20 -1.11
CA ASN A 26 -6.25 -13.82 -0.59
C ASN A 26 -7.55 -13.26 -1.22
N ALA A 27 -7.46 -12.48 -2.30
CA ALA A 27 -8.58 -11.78 -2.92
C ALA A 27 -9.44 -10.94 -1.93
N ARG A 28 -8.83 -10.47 -0.83
CA ARG A 28 -9.48 -9.61 0.16
C ARG A 28 -9.34 -8.15 -0.21
N SER A 29 -10.43 -7.40 -0.08
CA SER A 29 -10.44 -5.95 -0.34
C SER A 29 -9.56 -5.18 0.64
N LEU A 30 -8.91 -4.12 0.15
CA LEU A 30 -8.11 -3.19 0.94
C LEU A 30 -9.02 -2.22 1.73
N SER A 31 -9.43 -2.66 2.92
CA SER A 31 -10.17 -1.84 3.90
C SER A 31 -9.32 -1.62 5.16
N ARG A 32 -9.71 -0.62 5.97
CA ARG A 32 -9.06 -0.35 7.26
C ARG A 32 -9.05 -1.60 8.15
N ASP A 33 -10.20 -2.26 8.28
CA ASP A 33 -10.36 -3.40 9.19
C ASP A 33 -9.54 -4.61 8.71
N ASN A 34 -9.55 -4.89 7.40
CA ASN A 34 -8.73 -5.95 6.83
C ASN A 34 -7.23 -5.65 6.96
N LEU A 35 -6.82 -4.39 6.77
CA LEU A 35 -5.44 -3.96 6.95
C LEU A 35 -4.99 -4.11 8.41
N ALA A 36 -5.79 -3.62 9.36
CA ALA A 36 -5.48 -3.74 10.78
C ALA A 36 -5.43 -5.20 11.24
N HIS A 37 -6.32 -6.05 10.71
CA HIS A 37 -6.29 -7.48 10.97
C HIS A 37 -5.03 -8.13 10.42
N ALA A 38 -4.72 -7.93 9.13
CA ALA A 38 -3.54 -8.51 8.50
C ALA A 38 -2.22 -8.03 9.15
N MET A 39 -2.13 -6.75 9.54
CA MET A 39 -0.97 -6.25 10.28
C MET A 39 -0.85 -6.88 11.67
N ARG A 40 -1.98 -7.15 12.36
CA ARG A 40 -1.95 -7.87 13.65
C ARG A 40 -1.53 -9.32 13.49
N GLU A 41 -1.97 -10.01 12.45
CA GLU A 41 -1.52 -11.38 12.13
C GLU A 41 0.00 -11.42 11.91
N ASP A 42 0.57 -10.36 11.32
CA ASP A 42 2.01 -10.19 11.09
C ASP A 42 2.78 -9.71 12.35
N GLY A 43 2.12 -9.56 13.50
CA GLY A 43 2.72 -9.11 14.76
C GLY A 43 2.82 -7.59 14.92
N HIS A 44 2.29 -6.81 13.98
CA HIS A 44 2.28 -5.35 14.00
C HIS A 44 0.94 -4.80 14.50
N GLY A 45 0.81 -4.68 15.82
CA GLY A 45 -0.33 -4.01 16.44
C GLY A 45 -0.43 -2.54 16.04
N VAL A 46 -1.52 -2.16 15.36
CA VAL A 46 -1.80 -0.76 14.99
C VAL A 46 -3.16 -0.30 15.52
N SER A 47 -3.20 0.96 15.99
CA SER A 47 -4.44 1.65 16.34
C SER A 47 -5.25 1.99 15.09
N ASN A 48 -6.57 2.17 15.24
CA ASN A 48 -7.46 2.50 14.11
C ASN A 48 -7.04 3.77 13.35
N GLU A 49 -6.54 4.78 14.06
CA GLU A 49 -6.03 6.02 13.46
C GLU A 49 -4.79 5.76 12.58
N ARG A 50 -3.83 4.96 13.08
CA ARG A 50 -2.64 4.57 12.31
C ARG A 50 -3.02 3.71 11.11
N ALA A 51 -3.95 2.77 11.27
CA ALA A 51 -4.47 1.97 10.16
C ALA A 51 -5.12 2.84 9.08
N SER A 52 -5.87 3.88 9.47
CA SER A 52 -6.47 4.85 8.54
C SER A 52 -5.40 5.66 7.80
N LEU A 53 -4.36 6.13 8.50
CA LEU A 53 -3.24 6.84 7.89
C LEU A 53 -2.49 5.96 6.87
N LEU A 54 -2.16 4.73 7.26
CA LEU A 54 -1.50 3.75 6.39
C LEU A 54 -2.36 3.41 5.17
N LEU A 55 -3.68 3.24 5.35
CA LEU A 55 -4.60 3.01 4.25
C LEU A 55 -4.59 4.17 3.24
N LYS A 56 -4.56 5.42 3.70
CA LYS A 56 -4.47 6.60 2.83
C LYS A 56 -3.16 6.61 2.03
N ILE A 57 -2.04 6.30 2.68
CA ILE A 57 -0.73 6.19 2.02
C ILE A 57 -0.78 5.10 0.94
N LEU A 58 -1.24 3.90 1.27
CA LEU A 58 -1.32 2.79 0.32
C LEU A 58 -2.23 3.07 -0.88
N LYS A 59 -3.33 3.81 -0.67
CA LYS A 59 -4.23 4.26 -1.74
C LYS A 59 -3.56 5.29 -2.65
N ALA A 60 -2.88 6.28 -2.08
CA ALA A 60 -2.11 7.25 -2.85
C ALA A 60 -1.00 6.59 -3.69
N GLU A 61 -0.35 5.55 -3.15
CA GLU A 61 0.61 4.74 -3.91
C GLU A 61 -0.05 3.98 -5.07
N GLN A 62 -1.23 3.39 -4.87
CA GLN A 62 -1.98 2.71 -5.94
C GLN A 62 -2.35 3.68 -7.07
N ASP A 63 -2.80 4.88 -6.70
CA ASP A 63 -3.15 5.92 -7.65
C ASP A 63 -1.91 6.37 -8.46
N ALA A 64 -0.78 6.58 -7.78
CA ALA A 64 0.49 6.90 -8.42
C ALA A 64 1.00 5.79 -9.37
N ILE A 65 0.83 4.52 -9.01
CA ILE A 65 1.16 3.38 -9.87
C ILE A 65 0.24 3.35 -11.11
N THR A 66 -1.04 3.65 -10.93
CA THR A 66 -2.03 3.68 -12.01
C THR A 66 -1.74 4.80 -13.01
N LEU A 67 -1.30 5.97 -12.52
CA LEU A 67 -0.91 7.11 -13.36
C LEU A 67 0.49 6.96 -14.00
N GLY A 68 1.40 6.22 -13.36
CA GLY A 68 2.73 5.88 -13.88
C GLY A 68 2.73 4.73 -14.89
N SER A 69 1.65 3.93 -14.93
CA SER A 69 1.38 2.97 -16.00
C SER A 69 0.82 3.70 -17.22
N VAL A 70 1.65 4.51 -17.88
CA VAL A 70 1.41 4.82 -19.30
C VAL A 70 1.38 3.49 -20.05
N PRO A 71 0.27 3.10 -20.71
CA PRO A 71 0.31 1.97 -21.61
C PRO A 71 1.32 2.34 -22.70
N VAL A 72 2.41 1.57 -22.80
CA VAL A 72 3.31 1.60 -23.96
C VAL A 72 2.49 1.22 -25.19
N GLN A 73 1.92 2.24 -25.83
CA GLN A 73 1.17 2.11 -27.06
C GLN A 73 2.19 2.05 -28.21
N GLY A 74 2.57 0.84 -28.60
CA GLY A 74 3.14 0.56 -29.92
C GLY A 74 2.27 -0.47 -30.64
N PRO A 75 2.30 -0.60 -31.98
CA PRO A 75 2.99 0.20 -32.99
C PRO A 75 2.00 0.88 -33.98
N GLY A 76 2.12 2.19 -34.17
CA GLY A 76 1.40 2.92 -35.22
C GLY A 76 2.02 2.63 -36.59
N LYS A 77 1.35 1.78 -37.38
CA LYS A 77 1.52 1.62 -38.83
C LYS A 77 1.62 3.00 -39.52
N VAL A 78 2.79 3.35 -40.05
CA VAL A 78 2.91 4.37 -41.11
C VAL A 78 2.93 3.64 -42.45
N VAL A 79 1.77 3.63 -43.10
CA VAL A 79 1.65 3.39 -44.53
C VAL A 79 1.94 4.71 -45.21
N ARG A 80 3.06 4.80 -45.92
CA ARG A 80 3.24 5.61 -47.13
C ARG A 80 4.22 4.91 -48.04
#